data_AF-A0A7Y7M7U8-F1
#
_entry.id   AF-A0A7Y7M7U8-F1
#
_cell.length_a   1.000
_cell.length_b   1.000
_cell.length_c   1.000
_cell.angle_alpha   90.00
_cell.angle_beta   90.00
_cell.angle_gamma   90.00
#
_symmetry.space_group_name_H-M   'P 1'
#
loop_
_entity.id
_entity.type
_entity.pdbx_description
1 polymer ?
#
loop_
_entity_poly.entity_id
_entity_poly.type
_entity_poly.pdbx_seq_one_letter_code
_entity_poly.pdbx_strand_id
1 'polypeptide(L)'
;MSSDTPANTLAIPCTGFAGARKIASGSLADVALALNSLAETAKDPLLIFADDTGTVLDIDLRGSTADMLYRLTRYQAPQPPQAPAAAKPRGRPKLGVIAREVTLLPRHWDWLAAQPGG
;
A
#
# COMPACT_ATOMS: atom_id res chain seq x y z
N MET A 1 -26.99 23.77 -4.32
CA MET A 1 -27.08 22.69 -3.32
C MET A 1 -26.23 21.55 -3.86
N SER A 2 -24.96 21.49 -3.47
CA SER A 2 -24.02 20.47 -3.94
C SER A 2 -24.39 19.15 -3.28
N SER A 3 -24.98 18.25 -4.04
CA SER A 3 -25.24 16.88 -3.60
C SER A 3 -23.90 16.16 -3.47
N ASP A 4 -23.43 16.04 -2.23
CA ASP A 4 -22.34 15.14 -1.84
C ASP A 4 -22.87 13.70 -2.04
N THR A 5 -22.66 13.16 -3.23
CA THR A 5 -22.90 11.73 -3.47
C THR A 5 -21.91 10.98 -2.61
N PRO A 6 -22.33 10.09 -1.68
CA PRO A 6 -21.37 9.30 -0.93
C PRO A 6 -20.53 8.54 -1.93
N ALA A 7 -19.22 8.82 -1.95
CA ALA A 7 -18.30 8.15 -2.84
C ALA A 7 -18.48 6.64 -2.65
N ASN A 8 -18.95 5.95 -3.70
CA ASN A 8 -19.15 4.51 -3.68
C ASN A 8 -17.77 3.84 -3.69
N THR A 9 -17.12 3.82 -2.54
CA THR A 9 -15.72 3.43 -2.36
C THR A 9 -15.46 2.00 -2.84
N LEU A 10 -16.47 1.13 -2.75
CA LEU A 10 -16.42 -0.24 -3.25
C LEU A 10 -16.22 -0.32 -4.77
N ALA A 11 -16.66 0.70 -5.51
CA ALA A 11 -16.58 0.77 -6.97
C ALA A 11 -15.32 1.51 -7.47
N ILE A 12 -14.40 1.90 -6.59
CA ILE A 12 -13.15 2.56 -7.00
C ILE A 12 -12.37 1.60 -7.91
N PRO A 13 -11.99 2.04 -9.13
CA PRO A 13 -11.18 1.23 -10.02
C PRO A 13 -9.77 1.10 -9.44
N CYS A 14 -9.34 -0.14 -9.24
CA CYS A 14 -8.03 -0.43 -8.68
C CYS A 14 -7.46 -1.72 -9.25
N THR A 15 -6.16 -1.90 -9.03
CA THR A 15 -5.41 -3.09 -9.41
C THR A 15 -4.67 -3.66 -8.21
N GLY A 16 -4.85 -4.95 -7.97
CA GLY A 16 -4.23 -5.71 -6.90
C GLY A 16 -3.05 -6.55 -7.37
N PHE A 17 -1.99 -6.61 -6.57
CA PHE A 17 -0.74 -7.32 -6.85
C PHE A 17 -0.32 -8.19 -5.67
N ALA A 18 0.38 -9.28 -5.97
CA ALA A 18 1.20 -10.03 -5.02
C ALA A 18 2.64 -9.96 -5.52
N GLY A 19 3.48 -9.17 -4.85
CA GLY A 19 4.81 -8.85 -5.36
C GLY A 19 4.74 -8.21 -6.75
N ALA A 20 5.42 -8.81 -7.74
CA ALA A 20 5.40 -8.34 -9.13
C ALA A 20 4.23 -8.88 -9.97
N ARG A 21 3.41 -9.79 -9.43
CA ARG A 21 2.32 -10.43 -10.16
C ARG A 21 1.01 -9.67 -9.97
N LYS A 22 0.39 -9.24 -11.07
CA LYS A 22 -0.99 -8.74 -11.05
C LYS A 22 -1.95 -9.88 -10.72
N ILE A 23 -2.80 -9.68 -9.73
CA ILE A 23 -3.81 -10.66 -9.28
C ILE A 23 -5.16 -10.35 -9.91
N ALA A 24 -5.62 -9.11 -9.79
CA ALA A 24 -6.92 -8.67 -10.26
C ALA A 24 -6.90 -7.16 -10.58
N SER A 25 -7.86 -6.71 -11.37
CA SER A 25 -8.13 -5.29 -11.63
C SER A 25 -9.61 -5.13 -11.89
N GLY A 26 -10.21 -4.08 -11.32
CA GLY A 26 -11.65 -3.89 -11.31
C GLY A 26 -12.07 -3.06 -10.10
N SER A 27 -13.25 -3.37 -9.56
CA SER A 27 -13.76 -2.69 -8.36
C SER A 27 -12.92 -3.04 -7.13
N LEU A 28 -12.85 -2.12 -6.16
CA LEU A 28 -12.17 -2.36 -4.88
C LEU A 28 -12.70 -3.59 -4.16
N ALA A 29 -14.00 -3.84 -4.22
CA ALA A 29 -14.60 -5.04 -3.66
C ALA A 29 -14.06 -6.32 -4.32
N ASP A 30 -14.06 -6.39 -5.65
CA ASP A 30 -13.61 -7.59 -6.38
C ASP A 30 -12.11 -7.85 -6.19
N VAL A 31 -11.30 -6.79 -6.21
CA VAL A 31 -9.85 -6.87 -6.02
C VAL A 31 -9.52 -7.29 -4.59
N ALA A 32 -10.20 -6.74 -3.58
CA ALA A 32 -9.99 -7.12 -2.19
C ALA A 32 -10.40 -8.57 -1.92
N LEU A 33 -11.50 -9.05 -2.53
CA LEU A 33 -11.91 -10.46 -2.47
C LEU A 33 -10.84 -11.38 -3.08
N ALA A 34 -10.31 -11.04 -4.25
CA ALA A 34 -9.28 -11.82 -4.90
C ALA A 34 -8.00 -11.91 -4.05
N LEU A 35 -7.59 -10.80 -3.42
CA LEU A 35 -6.39 -10.76 -2.59
C LEU A 35 -6.60 -11.42 -1.21
N ASN A 36 -7.78 -11.29 -0.60
CA ASN A 36 -8.11 -11.97 0.66
C ASN A 36 -8.02 -13.50 0.52
N SER A 37 -8.41 -14.06 -0.63
CA SER A 37 -8.26 -15.50 -0.90
C SER A 37 -6.80 -15.97 -0.90
N LEU A 38 -5.85 -15.06 -1.12
CA LEU A 38 -4.41 -15.32 -1.14
C LEU A 38 -3.71 -14.91 0.16
N ALA A 39 -4.36 -14.17 1.06
CA ALA A 39 -3.72 -13.53 2.22
C ALA A 39 -2.95 -14.51 3.11
N GLU A 40 -3.46 -15.72 3.29
CA GLU A 40 -2.83 -16.76 4.13
C GLU A 40 -1.69 -17.53 3.43
N THR A 41 -1.64 -17.51 2.09
CA THR A 41 -0.70 -18.33 1.30
C THR A 41 0.34 -17.52 0.54
N ALA A 42 0.07 -16.24 0.32
CA ALA A 42 0.97 -15.32 -0.37
C ALA A 42 2.26 -15.14 0.45
N LYS A 43 3.39 -15.39 -0.19
CA LYS A 43 4.72 -15.11 0.37
C LYS A 43 5.13 -13.66 0.14
N ASP A 44 4.62 -13.07 -0.94
CA ASP A 44 4.88 -11.70 -1.32
C ASP A 44 3.82 -10.76 -0.71
N PRO A 45 4.19 -9.49 -0.46
CA PRO A 45 3.23 -8.51 0.03
C PRO A 45 2.10 -8.29 -0.98
N LEU A 46 0.87 -8.23 -0.44
CA LEU A 46 -0.32 -7.89 -1.21
C LEU A 46 -0.50 -6.37 -1.22
N LEU A 47 -0.59 -5.80 -2.42
CA LEU A 47 -0.70 -4.36 -2.62
C LEU A 47 -1.90 -4.05 -3.51
N ILE A 48 -2.63 -2.98 -3.19
CA ILE A 48 -3.72 -2.45 -4.01
C ILE A 48 -3.35 -1.03 -4.41
N PHE A 49 -3.50 -0.72 -5.70
CA PHE A 49 -3.29 0.63 -6.23
C PHE A 49 -4.57 1.14 -6.85
N ALA A 50 -4.94 2.39 -6.55
CA ALA A 50 -6.00 3.07 -7.27
C ALA A 50 -5.54 3.36 -8.72
N ASP A 51 -6.36 3.00 -9.71
CA ASP A 51 -5.97 3.07 -11.11
C ASP A 51 -5.89 4.52 -11.64
N ASP A 52 -6.62 5.44 -11.02
CA ASP A 52 -6.73 6.84 -11.41
C ASP A 52 -5.51 7.68 -10.98
N THR A 53 -5.05 7.46 -9.76
CA THR A 53 -4.05 8.26 -9.06
C THR A 53 -2.74 7.51 -8.87
N GLY A 54 -2.78 6.17 -8.96
CA GLY A 54 -1.65 5.30 -8.65
C GLY A 54 -1.27 5.30 -7.17
N THR A 55 -2.13 5.80 -6.28
CA THR A 55 -1.87 5.74 -4.83
C THR A 55 -2.10 4.33 -4.30
N VAL A 56 -1.30 3.93 -3.31
CA VAL A 56 -1.51 2.67 -2.59
C VAL A 56 -2.74 2.81 -1.70
N LEU A 57 -3.66 1.85 -1.79
CA LEU A 57 -4.80 1.71 -0.91
C LEU A 57 -4.45 0.70 0.18
N ASP A 58 -4.30 1.19 1.42
CA ASP A 58 -4.02 0.36 2.59
C ASP A 58 -5.32 -0.28 3.08
N ILE A 59 -5.59 -1.50 2.59
CA ILE A 59 -6.78 -2.29 2.93
C ILE A 59 -6.36 -3.44 3.83
N ASP A 60 -6.98 -3.56 5.00
CA ASP A 60 -6.79 -4.72 5.87
C ASP A 60 -7.53 -5.94 5.29
N LEU A 61 -6.78 -6.88 4.71
CA LEU A 61 -7.28 -8.11 4.10
C LEU A 61 -7.40 -9.27 5.10
N ARG A 62 -7.13 -9.06 6.40
CA ARG A 62 -7.14 -10.15 7.39
C ARG A 62 -8.55 -10.47 7.88
N GLY A 63 -8.75 -11.71 8.29
CA GLY A 63 -10.00 -12.17 8.88
C GLY A 63 -11.03 -12.64 7.84
N SER A 64 -12.29 -12.73 8.27
CA SER A 64 -13.37 -13.23 7.41
C SER A 64 -13.66 -12.26 6.27
N THR A 65 -14.11 -12.80 5.14
CA THR A 65 -14.53 -11.98 3.99
C THR A 65 -15.61 -10.95 4.37
N ALA A 66 -16.53 -11.31 5.27
CA ALA A 66 -17.60 -10.42 5.73
C ALA A 66 -17.05 -9.24 6.54
N ASP A 67 -16.10 -9.48 7.45
CA ASP A 67 -15.47 -8.42 8.25
C ASP A 67 -14.67 -7.46 7.37
N MET A 68 -13.96 -7.99 6.37
CA MET A 68 -13.21 -7.20 5.40
C MET A 68 -14.13 -6.31 4.55
N LEU A 69 -15.22 -6.85 4.01
CA LEU A 69 -16.21 -6.07 3.26
C LEU A 69 -16.87 -4.99 4.13
N TYR A 70 -17.18 -5.30 5.39
CA TYR A 70 -17.70 -4.32 6.33
C TYR A 70 -16.72 -3.16 6.56
N ARG A 71 -15.43 -3.44 6.72
CA ARG A 71 -14.39 -2.40 6.83
C ARG A 71 -14.27 -1.58 5.55
N LEU A 72 -14.35 -2.23 4.39
CA LEU A 72 -14.32 -1.55 3.08
C LEU A 72 -15.47 -0.56 2.90
N THR A 73 -16.67 -0.86 3.39
CA THR A 73 -17.80 0.10 3.32
C THR A 73 -17.54 1.40 4.08
N ARG A 74 -16.60 1.38 5.03
CA ARG A 74 -16.21 2.52 5.85
C ARG A 74 -14.86 3.11 5.45
N TYR A 75 -14.17 2.45 4.53
CA TYR A 75 -12.92 2.96 4.00
C TYR A 75 -13.20 4.27 3.27
N GLN A 76 -12.38 5.27 3.54
CA GLN A 76 -12.37 6.51 2.78
C GLN A 76 -11.08 6.52 2.01
N ALA A 77 -11.19 6.35 0.68
CA ALA A 77 -10.02 6.43 -0.16
C ALA A 77 -9.39 7.83 -0.01
N PRO A 78 -8.04 7.91 0.02
CA PRO A 78 -7.36 9.18 0.05
C PRO A 78 -7.85 10.05 -1.11
N GLN A 79 -8.42 11.21 -0.78
CA GLN A 79 -8.86 12.14 -1.80
C GLN A 79 -7.62 12.70 -2.50
N PRO A 80 -7.55 12.69 -3.86
CA PRO A 80 -6.42 13.26 -4.54
C PRO A 80 -6.29 14.74 -4.14
N PRO A 81 -5.09 15.21 -3.75
CA PRO A 81 -4.88 16.62 -3.49
C PRO A 81 -5.23 17.40 -4.76
N GLN A 82 -6.13 18.39 -4.66
CA GLN A 82 -6.43 19.28 -5.78
C GLN A 82 -5.14 20.01 -6.16
N ALA A 83 -4.56 19.63 -7.30
CA ALA A 83 -3.23 20.08 -7.68
C ALA A 83 -3.25 21.53 -8.20
N PRO A 84 -2.34 22.42 -7.77
CA PRO A 84 -1.70 23.35 -8.68
C PRO A 84 -0.65 22.58 -9.48
N ALA A 85 -0.67 22.76 -10.79
CA ALA A 85 0.19 22.08 -11.75
C ALA A 85 1.69 22.16 -11.39
N ALA A 86 2.31 21.00 -11.14
CA ALA A 86 3.71 20.70 -11.49
C ALA A 86 3.94 19.20 -11.24
N ALA A 87 3.90 18.41 -12.32
CA ALA A 87 4.27 17.01 -12.29
C ALA A 87 5.74 16.88 -11.84
N LYS A 88 5.94 16.53 -10.56
CA LYS A 88 7.27 16.22 -10.03
C LYS A 88 7.73 14.91 -10.69
N PRO A 89 8.96 14.83 -11.23
CA PRO A 89 9.43 13.62 -11.91
C PRO A 89 9.33 12.43 -10.96
N ARG A 90 8.57 11.40 -11.37
CA ARG A 90 8.46 10.12 -10.68
C ARG A 90 9.79 9.40 -10.87
N GLY A 91 10.67 9.49 -9.88
CA GLY A 91 11.98 8.87 -9.93
C GLY A 91 12.65 8.86 -8.55
N ARG A 92 12.79 7.64 -8.01
CA ARG A 92 13.44 7.28 -6.73
C ARG A 92 12.75 7.88 -5.49
N PRO A 93 12.03 7.08 -4.66
CA PRO A 93 11.81 7.50 -3.28
C PRO A 93 13.18 7.82 -2.70
N LYS A 94 13.38 9.06 -2.24
CA LYS A 94 14.54 9.37 -1.41
C LYS A 94 14.43 8.42 -0.23
N LEU A 95 15.22 7.35 -0.22
CA LEU A 95 15.50 6.61 1.00
C LEU A 95 16.18 7.65 1.89
N GLY A 96 15.36 8.34 2.70
CA GLY A 96 15.83 9.26 3.71
C GLY A 96 16.47 8.44 4.79
N VAL A 97 17.64 7.85 4.50
CA VAL A 97 18.51 7.32 5.52
C VAL A 97 19.01 8.54 6.27
N ILE A 98 18.30 8.88 7.33
CA ILE A 98 18.77 9.86 8.31
C ILE A 98 19.82 9.11 9.12
N ALA A 99 21.09 9.48 8.98
CA ALA A 99 22.12 8.97 9.86
C ALA A 99 21.75 9.38 11.29
N ARG A 100 21.42 8.40 12.14
CA ARG A 100 21.28 8.62 13.58
C ARG A 100 22.58 8.17 14.21
N GLU A 101 23.22 9.04 14.96
CA GLU A 101 24.40 8.69 15.75
C GLU A 101 23.99 7.65 16.79
N VAL A 102 24.48 6.43 16.65
CA VAL A 102 24.29 5.35 17.62
C VAL A 102 25.62 5.11 18.31
N THR A 103 25.68 5.37 19.61
CA THR A 103 26.85 4.98 20.41
C THR A 103 26.78 3.49 20.70
N LEU A 104 27.54 2.70 19.95
CA LEU A 104 27.65 1.26 20.18
C LEU A 104 28.71 0.95 21.24
N LEU A 105 28.38 0.02 22.15
CA LEU A 105 29.33 -0.60 23.07
C LEU A 105 30.37 -1.45 22.29
N PRO A 106 31.62 -1.59 22.75
CA PRO A 106 32.71 -2.25 22.02
C PRO A 106 32.34 -3.63 21.43
N ARG A 107 31.62 -4.46 22.19
CA ARG A 107 31.18 -5.81 21.74
C ARG A 107 30.29 -5.82 20.49
N HIS A 108 29.60 -4.73 20.20
CA HIS A 108 28.70 -4.65 19.03
C HIS A 108 29.44 -4.22 17.76
N TRP A 109 30.65 -3.66 17.88
CA TRP A 109 31.50 -3.30 16.73
C TRP A 109 32.07 -4.53 16.03
N ASP A 110 32.43 -5.57 16.78
CA ASP A 110 33.01 -6.80 16.23
C ASP A 110 32.07 -7.47 15.22
N TRP A 111 30.75 -7.39 15.45
CA TRP A 111 29.75 -7.92 14.54
C TRP A 111 29.55 -7.07 13.27
N LEU A 112 29.70 -5.75 13.36
CA LEU A 112 29.67 -4.86 12.19
C LEU A 112 30.89 -5.05 11.29
N ALA A 113 32.08 -5.25 11.88
CA ALA A 113 33.32 -5.48 11.15
C ALA A 113 33.34 -6.83 10.39
N ALA A 114 32.48 -7.76 10.77
CA ALA A 114 32.37 -9.08 10.15
C ALA A 114 31.43 -9.13 8.92
N GLN A 115 30.78 -8.03 8.53
CA GLN A 115 29.88 -7.99 7.37
C GLN A 115 30.67 -7.83 6.05
N PRO A 116 30.51 -8.75 5.09
CA PRO A 116 31.08 -8.60 3.76
C PRO A 116 30.22 -7.65 2.91
N GLY A 117 30.68 -6.41 2.74
CA GLY A 117 30.10 -5.42 1.82
C GLY A 117 29.74 -4.12 2.51
N GLY A 118 30.53 -3.08 2.26
CA GLY A 118 30.13 -1.68 2.45
C GLY A 118 29.26 -1.19 1.32
#